data_AF-A0A967WME7-F1
#
_entry.id   AF-A0A967WME7-F1
#
_cell.length_a   1.000
_cell.length_b   1.000
_cell.length_c   1.000
_cell.angle_alpha   90.00
_cell.angle_beta   90.00
_cell.angle_gamma   90.00
#
_symmetry.space_group_name_H-M   'P 1'
#
loop_
_entity.id
_entity.type
_entity.pdbx_description
1 polymer ?
#
loop_
_entity_poly.entity_id
_entity_poly.type
_entity_poly.pdbx_seq_one_letter_code
_entity_poly.pdbx_strand_id
1 'polypeptide(L)'
;WIVVPAGAVAVGETPIYDNLRHLLFIIPAFFLLGCLGLQWLVRILERWSLPAAAVGLLLLPSLVGIVTLHPYEYAYYNVLIGGVKGASGRYALDYWCTSFREAINHVNGVAPAGASLMALGPERVVRRFVRSDIEMLSKHQTSEAPDFMLTC
;
A
#
# COMPACT_ATOMS: atom_id res chain seq x y z
N TRP A 1 -4.24 9.82 -27.63
CA TRP A 1 -3.29 10.52 -26.76
C TRP A 1 -2.37 9.56 -26.00
N ILE A 2 -2.83 8.34 -25.66
CA ILE A 2 -2.04 7.42 -24.83
C ILE A 2 -0.93 6.66 -25.58
N VAL A 3 -1.15 6.28 -26.84
CA VAL A 3 -0.28 5.32 -27.56
C VAL A 3 1.15 5.81 -27.68
N VAL A 4 1.36 7.08 -28.05
CA VAL A 4 2.69 7.66 -28.24
C VAL A 4 3.48 7.73 -26.91
N PRO A 5 2.99 8.38 -25.84
CA PRO A 5 3.74 8.44 -24.58
C PRO A 5 3.86 7.08 -23.88
N ALA A 6 2.84 6.20 -23.96
CA ALA A 6 2.95 4.86 -23.39
C ALA A 6 3.97 3.99 -24.15
N GLY A 7 3.99 4.08 -25.49
CA GLY A 7 4.98 3.39 -26.32
C GLY A 7 6.40 3.89 -26.06
N ALA A 8 6.58 5.21 -25.90
CA ALA A 8 7.87 5.80 -25.55
C ALA A 8 8.39 5.27 -24.21
N VAL A 9 7.54 5.17 -23.19
CA VAL A 9 7.93 4.60 -21.88
C VAL A 9 8.22 3.11 -21.99
N ALA A 10 7.40 2.35 -22.73
CA ALA A 10 7.54 0.90 -22.86
C ALA A 10 8.82 0.47 -23.62
N VAL A 11 9.23 1.27 -24.61
CA VAL A 11 10.41 0.96 -25.45
C VAL A 11 11.66 1.67 -24.95
N GLY A 12 11.53 2.88 -24.41
CA GLY A 12 12.66 3.77 -24.15
C GLY A 12 13.44 3.54 -22.87
N GLU A 13 13.34 2.35 -22.23
CA GLU A 13 13.99 2.00 -20.95
C GLU A 13 13.91 3.13 -19.90
N THR A 14 12.79 3.86 -19.88
CA THR A 14 12.69 5.09 -19.09
C THR A 14 12.68 4.74 -17.60
N PRO A 15 13.58 5.28 -16.77
CA PRO A 15 13.58 5.00 -15.36
C PRO A 15 12.31 5.59 -14.71
N ILE A 16 11.48 4.72 -14.15
CA ILE A 16 10.23 5.11 -13.47
C ILE A 16 10.49 5.19 -11.97
N TYR A 17 10.38 6.39 -11.42
CA TYR A 17 10.44 6.63 -9.99
C TYR A 17 9.03 6.78 -9.42
N ASP A 18 8.84 6.54 -8.11
CA ASP A 18 7.61 6.95 -7.41
C ASP A 18 6.33 6.30 -7.99
N ASN A 19 6.43 4.99 -8.25
CA ASN A 19 5.33 4.12 -8.71
C ASN A 19 4.63 4.66 -9.98
N LEU A 20 3.29 4.75 -9.98
CA LEU A 20 2.46 5.14 -11.12
C LEU A 20 2.41 6.65 -11.39
N ARG A 21 3.11 7.49 -10.62
CA ARG A 21 3.03 8.96 -10.75
C ARG A 21 3.45 9.46 -12.13
N HIS A 22 4.49 8.85 -12.71
CA HIS A 22 4.94 9.17 -14.07
C HIS A 22 3.97 8.65 -15.15
N LEU A 23 3.05 7.76 -14.78
CA LEU A 23 2.10 7.10 -15.67
C LEU A 23 0.67 7.65 -15.52
N LEU A 24 0.46 8.77 -14.81
CA LEU A 24 -0.89 9.32 -14.60
C LEU A 24 -1.63 9.64 -15.91
N PHE A 25 -0.92 9.94 -16.99
CA PHE A 25 -1.51 10.19 -18.31
C PHE A 25 -2.18 8.95 -18.93
N ILE A 26 -1.83 7.75 -18.45
CA ILE A 26 -2.40 6.46 -18.88
C ILE A 26 -3.77 6.23 -18.24
N ILE A 27 -3.97 6.74 -17.02
CA ILE A 27 -5.14 6.46 -16.20
C ILE A 27 -6.48 6.76 -16.93
N PRO A 28 -6.67 7.89 -17.62
CA PRO A 28 -7.93 8.15 -18.33
C PRO A 28 -8.28 7.09 -19.38
N ALA A 29 -7.30 6.51 -20.08
CA ALA A 29 -7.59 5.47 -21.06
C ALA A 29 -7.98 4.15 -20.37
N PHE A 30 -7.33 3.81 -19.26
CA PHE A 30 -7.71 2.65 -18.45
C PHE A 30 -9.13 2.78 -17.90
N PHE A 31 -9.55 3.99 -17.51
CA PHE A 31 -10.95 4.23 -17.12
C PHE A 31 -11.93 3.98 -18.26
N LEU A 32 -11.63 4.44 -19.48
CA LEU A 32 -12.49 4.17 -20.64
C LEU A 32 -12.58 2.68 -20.95
N LEU A 33 -11.45 1.97 -20.96
CA LEU A 33 -11.42 0.52 -21.17
C LEU A 33 -12.17 -0.22 -20.07
N GLY A 34 -11.98 0.17 -18.81
CA GLY A 34 -12.70 -0.38 -17.66
C GLY A 34 -14.20 -0.15 -17.76
N CYS A 35 -14.63 1.04 -18.22
CA CYS A 35 -16.05 1.35 -18.43
C CYS A 35 -16.68 0.49 -19.53
N LEU A 36 -16.00 0.34 -20.68
CA LEU A 36 -16.46 -0.53 -21.76
C LEU A 36 -16.53 -2.00 -21.32
N GLY A 37 -15.52 -2.47 -20.59
CA GLY A 37 -15.48 -3.82 -20.03
C GLY A 37 -16.61 -4.06 -19.01
N LEU A 38 -16.86 -3.08 -18.13
CA LEU A 38 -17.96 -3.14 -17.18
C LEU A 38 -19.32 -3.14 -17.88
N GLN A 39 -19.51 -2.30 -18.90
CA GLN A 39 -20.75 -2.27 -19.70
C GLN A 39 -21.00 -3.63 -20.37
N TRP A 40 -19.97 -4.25 -20.94
CA TRP A 40 -20.05 -5.58 -21.53
C TRP A 40 -20.39 -6.65 -20.48
N LEU A 41 -19.74 -6.60 -19.32
CA LEU A 41 -19.99 -7.52 -18.21
C LEU A 41 -21.43 -7.43 -17.69
N VAL A 42 -21.97 -6.22 -17.52
CA VAL A 42 -23.36 -6.00 -17.08
C VAL A 42 -24.35 -6.68 -18.03
N ARG A 43 -24.18 -6.50 -19.35
CA ARG A 43 -25.05 -7.13 -20.36
C ARG A 43 -25.01 -8.66 -20.28
N ILE A 44 -23.86 -9.25 -19.97
CA ILE A 44 -23.74 -10.70 -19.78
C ILE A 44 -24.49 -11.13 -18.52
N LEU A 45 -24.32 -10.41 -17.41
CA LEU A 45 -24.93 -10.77 -16.14
C LEU A 45 -26.47 -10.59 -16.14
N GLU A 46 -26.99 -9.60 -16.87
CA GLU A 46 -28.42 -9.38 -17.06
C GLU A 46 -29.10 -10.61 -17.71
N ARG A 47 -28.40 -11.31 -18.60
CA ARG A 47 -28.90 -12.55 -19.22
C ARG A 47 -29.05 -13.71 -18.23
N TRP A 48 -28.40 -13.66 -17.06
CA TRP A 48 -28.33 -14.78 -16.12
C TRP A 48 -29.12 -14.55 -14.83
N SER A 49 -29.90 -13.47 -14.70
CA SER A 49 -30.67 -13.14 -13.47
C SER A 49 -29.82 -13.10 -12.18
N LEU A 50 -28.49 -12.93 -12.30
CA LEU A 50 -27.52 -12.93 -11.20
C LEU A 50 -26.84 -11.58 -10.87
N PRO A 51 -27.31 -10.39 -11.31
CA PRO A 51 -26.47 -9.19 -11.24
C PRO A 51 -26.17 -8.73 -9.80
N ALA A 52 -27.16 -8.75 -8.90
CA ALA A 52 -26.98 -8.20 -7.55
C ALA A 52 -26.10 -9.09 -6.66
N ALA A 53 -26.34 -10.40 -6.67
CA ALA A 53 -25.58 -11.35 -5.84
C ALA A 53 -24.11 -11.45 -6.28
N ALA A 54 -23.85 -11.47 -7.59
CA ALA A 54 -22.49 -11.51 -8.12
C ALA A 54 -21.71 -10.22 -7.79
N VAL A 55 -22.35 -9.06 -7.91
CA VAL A 55 -21.73 -7.77 -7.52
C VAL A 55 -21.48 -7.72 -6.02
N GLY A 56 -22.43 -8.16 -5.20
CA GLY A 56 -22.26 -8.23 -3.75
C GLY A 56 -21.07 -9.10 -3.36
N LEU A 57 -20.95 -10.29 -3.95
CA LEU A 57 -19.83 -11.21 -3.68
C LEU A 57 -18.49 -10.62 -4.12
N LEU A 58 -18.46 -9.90 -5.25
CA LEU A 58 -17.25 -9.25 -5.75
C LEU A 58 -16.77 -8.09 -4.85
N LEU A 59 -17.71 -7.31 -4.30
CA LEU A 59 -17.40 -6.15 -3.47
C LEU A 59 -17.12 -6.51 -2.00
N LEU A 60 -17.60 -7.66 -1.53
CA LEU A 60 -17.52 -8.06 -0.13
C LEU A 60 -16.08 -8.04 0.43
N PRO A 61 -15.04 -8.58 -0.26
CA PRO A 61 -13.67 -8.50 0.24
C PRO A 61 -13.13 -7.08 0.40
N SER A 62 -13.57 -6.14 -0.46
CA SER A 62 -13.19 -4.73 -0.38
C SER A 62 -13.90 -4.03 0.77
N LEU A 63 -15.18 -4.33 0.99
CA LEU A 63 -15.94 -3.78 2.13
C LEU A 63 -15.36 -4.24 3.47
N VAL A 64 -15.02 -5.53 3.59
CA VAL A 64 -14.30 -6.04 4.77
C VAL A 64 -12.94 -5.35 4.90
N GLY A 65 -12.23 -5.16 3.79
CA GLY A 65 -10.98 -4.40 3.74
C GLY A 65 -11.10 -3.00 4.35
N ILE A 66 -12.10 -2.22 3.93
CA ILE A 66 -12.36 -0.86 4.44
C ILE A 66 -12.56 -0.87 5.95
N VAL A 67 -13.39 -1.77 6.48
CA VAL A 67 -13.68 -1.82 7.92
C VAL A 67 -12.47 -2.28 8.73
N THR A 68 -11.77 -3.32 8.24
CA THR A 68 -10.63 -3.91 8.97
C THR A 68 -9.38 -3.05 8.94
N LEU A 69 -9.19 -2.23 7.91
CA LEU A 69 -8.02 -1.39 7.76
C LEU A 69 -8.23 0.03 8.24
N HIS A 70 -9.44 0.45 8.60
CA HIS A 70 -9.70 1.80 9.07
C HIS A 70 -8.73 2.19 10.22
N PRO A 71 -7.99 3.31 10.12
CA PRO A 71 -8.07 4.42 9.14
C PRO A 71 -7.03 4.39 8.00
N TYR A 72 -6.46 3.23 7.67
CA TYR A 72 -5.42 3.00 6.65
C TYR A 72 -5.92 2.19 5.45
N GLU A 73 -7.14 2.46 4.97
CA GLU A 73 -7.77 1.73 3.87
C GLU A 73 -6.95 1.73 2.59
N TYR A 74 -6.12 2.76 2.40
CA TYR A 74 -5.25 2.90 1.22
C TYR A 74 -4.13 1.84 1.17
N ALA A 75 -3.77 1.24 2.31
CA ALA A 75 -2.79 0.15 2.40
C ALA A 75 -3.42 -1.23 2.09
N TYR A 76 -4.63 -1.26 1.54
CA TYR A 76 -5.34 -2.49 1.22
C TYR A 76 -4.63 -3.34 0.17
N TYR A 77 -4.59 -4.64 0.45
CA TYR A 77 -4.22 -5.68 -0.50
C TYR A 77 -5.34 -6.72 -0.59
N ASN A 78 -5.57 -7.22 -1.80
CA ASN A 78 -6.66 -8.16 -2.05
C ASN A 78 -6.46 -9.49 -1.30
N VAL A 79 -7.55 -10.22 -1.07
CA VAL A 79 -7.50 -11.49 -0.33
C VAL A 79 -6.72 -12.58 -1.09
N LEU A 80 -6.63 -12.50 -2.43
CA LEU A 80 -5.91 -13.49 -3.25
C LEU A 80 -4.39 -13.47 -2.98
N ILE A 81 -3.83 -12.31 -2.65
CA ILE A 81 -2.41 -12.21 -2.25
C ILE A 81 -2.18 -12.57 -0.77
N GLY A 82 -3.26 -12.82 -0.01
CA GLY A 82 -3.23 -13.02 1.45
C GLY A 82 -3.40 -11.73 2.26
N GLY A 83 -3.96 -10.68 1.66
CA GLY A 83 -4.11 -9.38 2.30
C GLY A 83 -2.78 -8.70 2.63
N VAL A 84 -2.79 -7.76 3.59
CA VAL A 84 -1.60 -7.00 4.01
C VAL A 84 -0.46 -7.94 4.46
N LYS A 85 -0.79 -9.00 5.21
CA LYS A 85 0.19 -9.99 5.66
C LYS A 85 0.87 -10.70 4.49
N GLY A 86 0.09 -11.12 3.50
CA GLY A 86 0.64 -11.74 2.31
C GLY A 86 1.41 -10.77 1.43
N ALA A 87 1.06 -9.48 1.42
CA ALA A 87 1.80 -8.48 0.67
C ALA A 87 3.12 -8.05 1.34
N SER A 88 3.25 -8.26 2.65
CA SER A 88 4.46 -7.92 3.42
C SER A 88 5.71 -8.56 2.84
N GLY A 89 6.76 -7.76 2.67
CA GLY A 89 8.04 -8.19 2.08
C GLY A 89 8.03 -8.42 0.57
N ARG A 90 6.85 -8.36 -0.09
CA ARG A 90 6.70 -8.51 -1.55
C ARG A 90 6.31 -7.21 -2.24
N TYR A 91 5.58 -6.34 -1.53
CA TYR A 91 5.10 -5.06 -2.03
C TYR A 91 5.27 -3.97 -0.96
N ALA A 92 5.26 -2.71 -1.39
CA ALA A 92 5.28 -1.56 -0.50
C ALA A 92 3.90 -1.38 0.16
N LEU A 93 3.80 -1.56 1.47
CA LEU A 93 2.51 -1.61 2.16
C LEU A 93 1.92 -0.20 2.40
N ASP A 94 2.67 0.66 3.09
CA ASP A 94 2.22 1.97 3.58
C ASP A 94 3.17 3.05 3.03
N TYR A 95 3.11 3.31 1.72
CA TYR A 95 4.04 4.21 1.03
C TYR A 95 4.21 5.60 1.69
N TRP A 96 3.15 6.13 2.29
CA TRP A 96 3.16 7.43 2.97
C TRP A 96 3.46 7.35 4.47
N CYS A 97 3.75 6.14 4.97
CA CYS A 97 4.14 5.85 6.35
C CYS A 97 3.11 6.40 7.38
N THR A 98 1.83 6.37 7.02
CA THR A 98 0.72 6.92 7.83
C THR A 98 0.46 6.09 9.09
N SER A 99 0.76 4.79 9.05
CA SER A 99 0.60 3.87 10.18
C SER A 99 1.73 3.99 11.20
N PHE A 100 2.79 4.75 10.91
CA PHE A 100 3.96 4.86 11.79
C PHE A 100 3.60 5.29 13.19
N ARG A 101 2.67 6.25 13.35
CA ARG A 101 2.26 6.70 14.68
C ARG A 101 1.74 5.54 15.54
N GLU A 102 0.90 4.70 14.96
CA GLU A 102 0.34 3.54 15.64
C GLU A 102 1.40 2.46 15.89
N ALA A 103 2.26 2.21 14.90
CA ALA A 103 3.37 1.27 15.04
C ALA A 103 4.34 1.69 16.15
N ILE A 104 4.65 2.98 16.28
CA ILE A 104 5.49 3.53 17.35
C ILE A 104 4.81 3.38 18.70
N ASN A 105 3.50 3.68 18.78
CA ASN A 105 2.75 3.48 20.03
C ASN A 105 2.78 2.02 20.48
N HIS A 106 2.72 1.08 19.53
CA HIS A 106 2.88 -0.34 19.83
C HIS A 106 4.28 -0.66 20.35
N VAL A 107 5.34 -0.21 19.67
CA VAL A 107 6.74 -0.39 20.11
C VAL A 107 6.95 0.22 21.50
N ASN A 108 6.44 1.43 21.74
CA ASN A 108 6.45 2.07 23.06
C ASN A 108 5.68 1.29 24.13
N GLY A 109 4.83 0.32 23.79
CA GLY A 109 4.15 -0.54 24.75
C GLY A 109 4.93 -1.82 25.07
N VAL A 110 5.70 -2.33 24.12
CA VAL A 110 6.34 -3.66 24.20
C VAL A 110 7.86 -3.63 24.37
N ALA A 111 8.52 -2.51 24.03
CA ALA A 111 9.96 -2.41 24.07
C ALA A 111 10.51 -2.30 25.51
N PRO A 112 11.58 -3.03 25.86
CA PRO A 112 12.28 -2.87 27.14
C PRO A 112 12.97 -1.50 27.21
N ALA A 113 13.35 -1.09 28.42
CA ALA A 113 14.09 0.15 28.64
C ALA A 113 15.46 0.09 27.94
N GLY A 114 15.82 1.16 27.22
CA GLY A 114 17.08 1.21 26.47
C GLY A 114 17.08 0.42 25.16
N ALA A 115 15.93 -0.08 24.69
CA ALA A 115 15.86 -0.78 23.41
C ALA A 115 16.26 0.13 22.23
N SER A 116 16.81 -0.49 21.19
CA SER A 116 17.19 0.18 19.95
C SER A 116 16.09 0.09 18.88
N LEU A 117 15.83 1.20 18.20
CA LEU A 117 14.83 1.32 17.15
C LEU A 117 15.43 1.92 15.89
N MET A 118 15.19 1.27 14.75
CA MET A 118 15.54 1.78 13.43
C MET A 118 14.29 2.03 12.60
N ALA A 119 14.24 3.16 11.89
CA ALA A 119 13.14 3.50 11.00
C ALA A 119 13.60 3.62 9.55
N LEU A 120 13.03 2.80 8.67
CA LEU A 120 13.12 2.91 7.22
C LEU A 120 11.92 3.73 6.73
N GLY A 121 12.03 5.06 6.85
CA GLY A 121 10.95 5.99 6.55
C GLY A 121 11.23 7.39 7.12
N PRO A 122 10.21 8.24 7.32
CA PRO A 122 10.37 9.58 7.85
C PRO A 122 10.73 9.56 9.34
N GLU A 123 12.03 9.47 9.64
CA GLU A 123 12.58 9.38 11.00
C GLU A 123 12.10 10.52 11.92
N ARG A 124 11.80 11.70 11.36
CA ARG A 124 11.25 12.84 12.10
C ARG A 124 9.90 12.52 12.76
N VAL A 125 9.05 11.74 12.09
CA VAL A 125 7.76 11.29 12.65
C VAL A 125 8.03 10.32 13.80
N VAL A 126 8.98 9.40 13.63
CA VAL A 126 9.37 8.43 14.67
C VAL A 126 9.89 9.10 15.92
N ARG A 127 10.88 9.99 15.77
CA ARG A 127 11.48 10.75 16.88
C ARG A 127 10.48 11.60 17.65
N ARG A 128 9.35 11.98 17.04
CA ARG A 128 8.32 12.79 17.70
C ARG A 128 7.50 12.00 18.72
N PHE A 129 7.30 10.71 18.48
CA PHE A 129 6.37 9.88 19.26
C PHE A 129 7.06 8.75 20.03
N VAL A 130 8.31 8.41 19.72
CA VAL A 130 9.07 7.39 20.43
C VAL A 130 9.41 7.86 21.86
N ARG A 131 9.42 6.93 22.83
CA ARG A 131 9.86 7.22 24.21
C ARG A 131 11.34 7.65 24.23
N SER A 132 11.71 8.49 25.20
CA SER A 132 13.03 9.13 25.25
C SER A 132 14.19 8.19 25.58
N ASP A 133 13.91 7.04 26.17
CA ASP A 133 14.87 5.99 26.53
C ASP A 133 15.14 5.00 25.38
N ILE A 134 14.38 5.03 24.29
CA ILE A 134 14.69 4.22 23.10
C ILE A 134 15.77 4.91 22.28
N GLU A 135 16.83 4.16 21.98
CA GLU A 135 17.92 4.64 21.16
C GLU A 135 17.55 4.55 19.67
N MET A 136 17.58 5.70 18.99
CA MET A 136 17.31 5.77 17.55
C MET A 136 18.57 5.50 16.75
N LEU A 137 18.62 4.35 16.09
CA LEU A 137 19.71 3.97 15.21
C LEU A 137 19.52 4.56 13.81
N SER A 138 20.57 5.18 13.28
CA SER A 138 20.59 5.67 11.90
C SER A 138 21.04 4.59 10.93
N LYS A 139 20.39 4.50 9.77
CA LYS A 139 20.72 3.56 8.68
C LYS A 139 22.19 3.60 8.25
N HIS A 140 22.90 4.70 8.48
CA HIS A 140 24.27 4.91 8.03
C HIS A 140 25.32 4.67 9.12
N GLN A 141 24.92 4.36 10.35
CA GLN A 141 25.81 4.39 11.52
C GLN A 141 26.00 3.05 12.24
N THR A 142 25.24 2.00 11.92
CA THR A 142 25.27 0.75 12.72
C THR A 142 25.65 -0.49 11.91
N SER A 143 26.60 -1.27 12.43
CA SER A 143 26.89 -2.66 12.00
C SER A 143 26.04 -3.70 12.72
N GLU A 144 25.36 -3.33 13.80
CA GLU A 144 24.50 -4.22 14.59
C GLU A 144 23.02 -4.08 14.21
N ALA A 145 22.30 -5.20 14.30
CA ALA A 145 20.86 -5.25 14.01
C ALA A 145 20.08 -4.60 15.17
N PRO A 146 19.10 -3.72 14.86
CA PRO A 146 18.26 -3.09 15.88
C PRO A 146 17.31 -4.09 16.54
N ASP A 147 16.90 -3.83 17.78
CA ASP A 147 15.87 -4.62 18.47
C ASP A 147 14.51 -4.50 17.76
N PHE A 148 14.21 -3.31 17.24
CA PHE A 148 12.99 -3.04 16.48
C PHE A 148 13.31 -2.33 15.16
N MET A 149 12.62 -2.75 14.09
CA MET A 149 12.69 -2.08 12.79
C MET A 149 11.28 -1.70 12.33
N LEU A 150 11.09 -0.42 12.00
CA LEU A 150 9.88 0.10 11.39
C LEU A 150 10.10 0.37 9.91
N THR A 151 9.19 -0.10 9.07
CA THR A 151 9.25 0.08 7.63
C THR A 151 7.90 0.49 7.08
N CYS A 152 7.95 1.39 6.11
CA CYS A 152 6.97 1.55 5.05
C CYS A 152 7.60 1.04 3.74
#